data_AF-A0A535DLB5-F1
#
_entry.id   AF-A0A535DLB5-F1
#
_cell.length_a   1.000
_cell.length_b   1.000
_cell.length_c   1.000
_cell.angle_alpha   90.00
_cell.angle_beta   90.00
_cell.angle_gamma   90.00
#
_symmetry.space_group_name_H-M   'P 1'
#
loop_
_entity.id
_entity.type
_entity.pdbx_description
1 polymer ?
#
loop_
_entity_poly.entity_id
_entity_poly.type
_entity_poly.pdbx_seq_one_letter_code
_entity_poly.pdbx_strand_id
1 'polypeptide(L)'
;MIGRYRDDPETLATRWITLGQACKLLGVNESTLRRWADAGHVRSFRTPGGHRRFSEDDLRALVAGQSTSIGQEPYTSISNLALSRIRRRLQRGRTNDAGWYAALNEEDKENLRPLGRRLVTLVSEFLTKGARRAPLLDEAKDIARSYGERLAQDGVGLRDAMEGFTFFRKALDETAMEEAQRTDLSTDKVLELWEQLSGLADQVLISFAETFQEAETHSPARA
;
A
#
# COMPACT_ATOMS: atom_id res chain seq x y z
N MET A 1 8.27 -41.66 -23.78
CA MET A 1 8.77 -40.35 -24.27
C MET A 1 8.37 -39.31 -23.23
N ILE A 2 9.28 -38.95 -22.32
CA ILE A 2 9.03 -37.97 -21.24
C ILE A 2 9.94 -36.78 -21.52
N GLY A 3 9.34 -35.65 -21.92
CA GLY A 3 10.05 -34.42 -22.27
C GLY A 3 10.65 -33.78 -21.01
N ARG A 4 11.99 -33.77 -20.96
CA ARG A 4 12.78 -32.99 -20.00
C ARG A 4 12.46 -31.50 -20.20
N TYR A 5 11.92 -30.85 -19.18
CA TYR A 5 11.89 -29.39 -19.12
C TYR A 5 13.33 -28.92 -18.87
N ARG A 6 13.90 -28.24 -19.87
CA ARG A 6 15.22 -27.62 -19.82
C ARG A 6 15.24 -26.52 -18.76
N ASP A 7 16.23 -26.56 -17.88
CA ASP A 7 16.72 -25.38 -17.17
C ASP A 7 17.30 -24.42 -18.22
N ASP A 8 16.70 -23.24 -18.40
CA ASP A 8 17.35 -22.08 -19.02
C ASP A 8 17.94 -21.20 -17.89
N PRO A 9 19.21 -20.73 -17.99
CA PRO A 9 19.96 -20.25 -16.83
C PRO A 9 20.08 -18.72 -16.72
N GLU A 10 19.08 -17.94 -17.14
CA GLU A 10 19.17 -16.45 -17.15
C GLU A 10 17.99 -15.70 -16.50
N THR A 11 17.37 -16.29 -15.48
CA THR A 11 16.57 -15.51 -14.52
C THR A 11 17.09 -15.87 -13.13
N LEU A 12 17.59 -14.88 -12.38
CA LEU A 12 17.97 -15.01 -10.95
C LEU A 12 17.00 -15.96 -10.25
N ALA A 13 17.45 -17.19 -9.99
CA ALA A 13 16.59 -18.35 -9.82
C ALA A 13 15.74 -18.22 -8.57
N THR A 14 14.50 -17.74 -8.72
CA THR A 14 13.54 -17.64 -7.63
C THR A 14 13.33 -19.04 -7.04
N ARG A 15 13.84 -19.27 -5.84
CA ARG A 15 13.78 -20.58 -5.20
C ARG A 15 12.37 -20.88 -4.71
N TRP A 16 11.77 -21.96 -5.21
CA TRP A 16 10.38 -22.32 -4.89
C TRP A 16 10.30 -23.36 -3.77
N ILE A 17 9.73 -22.97 -2.63
CA ILE A 17 9.64 -23.82 -1.45
C ILE A 17 8.22 -24.34 -1.20
N THR A 18 8.12 -25.44 -0.46
CA THR A 18 6.83 -26.06 -0.11
C THR A 18 6.07 -25.24 0.93
N LEU A 19 4.76 -25.48 1.03
CA LEU A 19 3.91 -24.85 2.05
C LEU A 19 4.49 -25.00 3.47
N GLY A 20 4.89 -26.21 3.87
CA GLY A 20 5.45 -26.44 5.20
C GLY A 20 6.79 -25.73 5.44
N GLN A 21 7.65 -25.66 4.43
CA GLN A 21 8.91 -24.90 4.51
C GLN A 21 8.66 -23.40 4.60
N ALA A 22 7.70 -22.88 3.83
CA ALA A 22 7.31 -21.48 3.86
C ALA A 22 6.66 -21.10 5.20
N CYS A 23 5.81 -21.95 5.77
CA CYS A 23 5.24 -21.76 7.11
C CYS A 23 6.33 -21.70 8.18
N LYS A 24 7.32 -22.60 8.13
CA LYS A 24 8.47 -22.57 9.05
C LYS A 24 9.32 -21.32 8.88
N LEU A 25 9.52 -20.86 7.65
CA LEU A 25 10.29 -19.66 7.34
C LEU A 25 9.60 -18.38 7.86
N LEU A 26 8.27 -18.33 7.79
CA LEU A 26 7.46 -17.18 8.18
C LEU A 26 6.96 -17.21 9.64
N GLY A 27 7.01 -18.36 10.32
CA GLY A 27 6.41 -18.54 11.64
C GLY A 27 4.87 -18.49 11.65
N VAL A 28 4.21 -18.81 10.53
CA VAL A 28 2.73 -18.79 10.41
C VAL A 28 2.16 -20.16 10.07
N ASN A 29 0.88 -20.38 10.39
CA ASN A 29 0.19 -21.63 10.07
C ASN A 29 -0.16 -21.75 8.56
N GLU A 30 -0.47 -22.97 8.11
CA GLU A 30 -0.75 -23.27 6.71
C GLU A 30 -1.98 -22.56 6.15
N SER A 31 -3.04 -22.43 6.95
CA SER A 31 -4.28 -21.76 6.53
C SER A 31 -4.04 -20.28 6.24
N THR A 32 -3.21 -19.63 7.05
CA THR A 32 -2.80 -18.23 6.86
C THR A 32 -1.98 -18.07 5.58
N LEU A 33 -0.97 -18.92 5.37
CA LEU A 33 -0.14 -18.84 4.17
C LEU A 33 -0.92 -19.16 2.88
N ARG A 34 -1.86 -20.11 2.90
CA ARG A 34 -2.76 -20.37 1.76
C ARG A 34 -3.62 -19.16 1.44
N ARG A 35 -4.20 -18.50 2.46
CA ARG A 35 -5.00 -17.29 2.29
C ARG A 35 -4.18 -16.15 1.68
N TRP A 36 -2.92 -15.98 2.08
CA TRP A 36 -2.04 -14.98 1.48
C TRP A 36 -1.71 -15.27 0.02
N ALA A 37 -1.53 -16.54 -0.31
CA ALA A 37 -1.31 -16.99 -1.67
C ALA A 37 -2.54 -16.73 -2.57
N ASP A 38 -3.74 -17.00 -2.06
CA ASP A 38 -5.01 -16.79 -2.77
C ASP A 38 -5.32 -15.30 -2.94
N ALA A 39 -4.91 -14.47 -1.99
CA ALA A 39 -4.99 -13.01 -2.07
C ALA A 39 -3.85 -12.37 -2.89
N GLY A 40 -2.88 -13.16 -3.39
CA GLY A 40 -1.78 -12.67 -4.23
C GLY A 40 -0.72 -11.84 -3.49
N HIS A 41 -0.64 -12.00 -2.16
CA HIS A 41 0.36 -11.33 -1.31
C HIS A 41 1.74 -11.98 -1.39
N VAL A 42 1.80 -13.25 -1.77
CA VAL A 42 3.04 -13.99 -1.99
C VAL A 42 2.92 -14.71 -3.33
N ARG A 43 3.95 -14.63 -4.18
CA ARG A 43 3.94 -15.40 -5.43
C ARG A 43 3.85 -16.88 -5.11
N SER A 44 2.86 -17.54 -5.69
CA SER A 44 2.65 -18.97 -5.55
C SER A 44 2.12 -19.56 -6.84
N PHE A 45 2.41 -20.84 -7.07
CA PHE A 45 1.82 -21.61 -8.17
C PHE A 45 1.44 -23.01 -7.69
N ARG A 46 0.58 -23.69 -8.45
CA ARG A 46 0.23 -25.09 -8.19
C ARG A 46 0.98 -25.99 -9.16
N THR A 47 1.58 -27.04 -8.61
CA THR A 47 2.15 -28.13 -9.39
C THR A 47 1.02 -28.97 -10.02
N PRO A 48 1.30 -29.78 -11.07
CA PRO A 48 0.31 -30.68 -11.67
C PRO A 48 -0.35 -31.64 -10.66
N GLY A 49 0.33 -31.98 -9.56
CA GLY A 49 -0.21 -32.76 -8.44
C GLY A 49 -1.05 -31.96 -7.43
N GLY A 50 -1.38 -30.69 -7.71
CA GLY A 50 -2.23 -29.85 -6.86
C GLY A 50 -1.53 -29.19 -5.67
N HIS A 51 -0.29 -29.56 -5.36
CA HIS A 51 0.49 -28.93 -4.27
C HIS A 51 0.95 -27.53 -4.65
N ARG A 52 0.84 -26.59 -3.70
CA ARG A 52 1.26 -25.19 -3.86
C ARG A 52 2.74 -25.00 -3.53
N ARG A 53 3.42 -24.21 -4.36
CA ARG A 53 4.82 -23.77 -4.20
C ARG A 53 4.87 -22.26 -4.05
N PHE A 54 5.84 -21.76 -3.29
CA PHE A 54 5.96 -20.35 -2.91
C PHE A 54 7.36 -19.80 -3.18
N SER A 55 7.45 -18.55 -3.59
CA SER A 55 8.73 -17.87 -3.82
C SER A 55 9.44 -17.61 -2.49
N GLU A 56 10.60 -18.22 -2.27
CA GLU A 56 11.41 -18.01 -1.06
C GLU A 56 11.90 -16.56 -0.95
N ASP A 57 12.23 -15.91 -2.07
CA ASP A 57 12.70 -14.52 -2.08
C ASP A 57 11.60 -13.54 -1.66
N ASP A 58 10.36 -13.76 -2.12
CA ASP A 58 9.21 -12.95 -1.67
C ASP A 58 8.94 -13.14 -0.18
N LEU A 59 9.04 -14.39 0.28
CA LEU A 59 8.85 -14.73 1.69
C LEU A 59 9.94 -14.10 2.56
N ARG A 60 11.19 -14.11 2.11
CA ARG A 60 12.32 -13.48 2.80
C ARG A 60 12.22 -11.96 2.78
N ALA A 61 11.80 -11.36 1.67
CA ALA A 61 11.54 -9.92 1.61
C ALA A 61 10.43 -9.50 2.59
N LEU A 62 9.40 -10.35 2.73
CA LEU A 62 8.31 -10.17 3.69
C LEU A 62 8.83 -10.21 5.13
N VAL A 63 9.79 -11.10 5.45
CA VAL A 63 10.44 -11.19 6.77
C VAL A 63 11.46 -10.07 7.00
N ALA A 64 12.24 -9.68 5.99
CA ALA A 64 13.25 -8.63 6.11
C ALA A 64 12.61 -7.25 6.39
N GLY A 65 11.43 -7.00 5.83
CA GLY A 65 10.60 -5.83 6.15
C GLY A 65 9.92 -5.85 7.52
N GLN A 66 10.01 -6.96 8.28
CA GLN A 66 9.41 -7.12 9.61
C GLN A 66 10.36 -6.77 10.78
N SER A 67 11.58 -6.28 10.50
CA SER A 67 12.58 -5.99 11.54
C SER A 67 12.27 -4.74 12.39
N THR A 68 11.26 -3.97 12.03
CA THR A 68 10.77 -2.85 12.85
C THR A 68 9.28 -3.03 13.04
N SER A 69 8.87 -3.35 14.27
CA SER A 69 7.49 -3.55 14.75
C SER A 69 6.80 -4.90 14.48
N ILE A 70 7.25 -5.96 15.15
CA ILE A 70 6.37 -7.09 15.49
C ILE A 70 5.83 -6.89 16.90
N GLY A 71 4.57 -6.47 16.98
CA GLY A 71 3.77 -6.47 18.19
C GLY A 71 2.30 -6.45 17.79
N GLN A 72 1.76 -7.64 17.49
CA GLN A 72 0.33 -7.95 17.40
C GLN A 72 -0.52 -7.03 16.50
N GLU A 73 -0.76 -7.40 15.24
CA GLU A 73 -1.99 -7.02 14.51
C GLU A 73 -2.34 -8.16 13.53
N PRO A 74 -3.46 -8.89 13.71
CA PRO A 74 -3.89 -9.93 12.80
C PRO A 74 -4.08 -9.41 11.36
N TYR A 75 -4.01 -10.32 10.40
CA TYR A 75 -4.20 -10.12 8.95
C TYR A 75 -5.64 -9.67 8.53
N THR A 76 -6.32 -8.93 9.40
CA THR A 76 -7.62 -8.24 9.27
C THR A 76 -7.49 -6.72 9.46
N SER A 77 -6.27 -6.17 9.54
CA SER A 77 -6.07 -4.72 9.66
C SER A 77 -6.56 -3.96 8.42
N ILE A 78 -7.29 -2.85 8.64
CA ILE A 78 -7.78 -1.86 7.66
C ILE A 78 -6.71 -1.51 6.62
N SER A 79 -5.45 -1.45 7.04
CA SER A 79 -4.28 -1.21 6.18
C SER A 79 -4.20 -2.16 4.97
N ASN A 80 -4.40 -3.47 5.18
CA ASN A 80 -4.25 -4.47 4.12
C ASN A 80 -5.41 -4.40 3.11
N LEU A 81 -6.62 -4.11 3.60
CA LEU A 81 -7.79 -3.92 2.76
C LEU A 81 -7.61 -2.68 1.87
N ALA A 82 -7.13 -1.57 2.45
CA ALA A 82 -6.78 -0.36 1.72
C ALA A 82 -5.75 -0.62 0.63
N LEU A 83 -4.62 -1.27 0.95
CA LEU A 83 -3.58 -1.59 -0.03
C LEU A 83 -4.08 -2.49 -1.17
N SER A 84 -4.89 -3.51 -0.86
CA SER A 84 -5.49 -4.40 -1.86
C SER A 84 -6.42 -3.63 -2.80
N ARG A 85 -7.24 -2.72 -2.25
CA ARG A 85 -8.16 -1.86 -3.02
C ARG A 85 -7.39 -0.90 -3.92
N ILE A 86 -6.40 -0.20 -3.38
CA ILE A 86 -5.50 0.70 -4.12
C ILE A 86 -4.84 -0.06 -5.27
N ARG A 87 -4.19 -1.20 -5.00
CA ARG A 87 -3.52 -2.02 -6.03
C ARG A 87 -4.50 -2.45 -7.12
N ARG A 88 -5.69 -2.92 -6.75
CA ARG A 88 -6.73 -3.35 -7.70
C ARG A 88 -7.19 -2.19 -8.58
N ARG A 89 -7.35 -0.99 -8.01
CA ARG A 89 -7.78 0.20 -8.73
C ARG A 89 -6.69 0.69 -9.70
N LEU A 90 -5.42 0.63 -9.31
CA LEU A 90 -4.29 0.95 -10.17
C LEU A 90 -4.17 -0.02 -11.35
N GLN A 91 -4.37 -1.33 -11.11
CA GLN A 91 -4.34 -2.35 -12.17
C GLN A 91 -5.50 -2.20 -13.17
N ARG A 92 -6.68 -1.78 -12.71
CA ARG A 92 -7.86 -1.54 -13.57
C ARG A 92 -7.83 -0.18 -14.27
N GLY A 93 -7.11 0.79 -13.72
CA GLY A 93 -7.15 2.20 -14.09
C GLY A 93 -6.36 2.61 -15.33
N ARG A 94 -5.88 1.66 -16.15
CA ARG A 94 -5.11 1.98 -17.38
C ARG A 94 -5.89 2.80 -18.42
N THR A 95 -7.19 3.04 -18.23
CA THR A 95 -8.05 3.65 -19.25
C THR A 95 -8.92 4.83 -18.81
N ASN A 96 -9.00 5.27 -17.53
CA ASN A 96 -9.74 6.51 -17.18
C ASN A 96 -9.41 7.17 -15.81
N ASP A 97 -9.12 6.41 -14.75
CA ASP A 97 -9.09 6.94 -13.36
C ASP A 97 -7.67 7.12 -12.76
N ALA A 98 -6.63 6.68 -13.48
CA ALA A 98 -5.25 6.68 -12.98
C ALA A 98 -4.23 7.08 -14.07
N GLY A 99 -4.62 8.00 -14.98
CA GLY A 99 -3.75 8.52 -16.04
C GLY A 99 -2.46 9.11 -15.49
N TRP A 100 -2.57 9.88 -14.40
CA TRP A 100 -1.43 10.40 -13.63
C TRP A 100 -0.45 9.29 -13.19
N TYR A 101 -0.94 8.13 -12.76
CA TYR A 101 -0.09 7.03 -12.29
C TYR A 101 0.65 6.32 -13.43
N ALA A 102 0.04 6.26 -14.61
CA ALA A 102 0.68 5.73 -15.80
C ALA A 102 1.76 6.68 -16.36
N ALA A 103 1.60 7.99 -16.14
CA ALA A 103 2.54 9.02 -16.56
C ALA A 103 3.82 9.05 -15.70
N LEU A 104 3.76 8.60 -14.45
CA LEU A 104 4.94 8.44 -13.58
C LEU A 104 5.89 7.36 -14.13
N ASN A 105 7.19 7.63 -14.07
CA ASN A 105 8.20 6.63 -14.41
C ASN A 105 8.31 5.57 -13.26
N GLU A 106 9.06 4.48 -13.47
CA GLU A 106 9.19 3.43 -12.44
C GLU A 106 10.03 3.86 -11.23
N GLU A 107 10.99 4.78 -11.41
CA GLU A 107 11.80 5.35 -10.34
C GLU A 107 10.95 6.23 -9.40
N ASP A 108 10.14 7.13 -9.94
CA ASP A 108 9.18 7.95 -9.20
C ASP A 108 8.22 7.04 -8.43
N LYS A 109 7.68 6.00 -9.07
CA LYS A 109 6.81 5.02 -8.38
C LYS A 109 7.53 4.33 -7.23
N GLU A 110 8.78 3.92 -7.40
CA GLU A 110 9.58 3.30 -6.34
C GLU A 110 9.82 4.24 -5.16
N ASN A 111 10.05 5.51 -5.46
CA ASN A 111 10.27 6.58 -4.49
C ASN A 111 9.01 6.92 -3.68
N LEU A 112 7.83 6.83 -4.29
CA LEU A 112 6.55 7.13 -3.65
C LEU A 112 5.97 5.95 -2.85
N ARG A 113 6.32 4.70 -3.21
CA ARG A 113 5.81 3.47 -2.57
C ARG A 113 5.99 3.47 -1.03
N PRO A 114 7.15 3.84 -0.44
CA PRO A 114 7.33 3.88 1.01
C PRO A 114 6.39 4.87 1.70
N LEU A 115 6.26 6.07 1.15
CA LEU A 115 5.37 7.11 1.68
C LEU A 115 3.90 6.63 1.66
N GLY A 116 3.49 5.96 0.58
CA GLY A 116 2.15 5.41 0.44
C GLY A 116 1.84 4.30 1.44
N ARG A 117 2.80 3.40 1.70
CA ARG A 117 2.65 2.37 2.74
C ARG A 117 2.53 2.99 4.12
N ARG A 118 3.36 3.99 4.45
CA ARG A 118 3.31 4.63 5.76
C ARG A 118 2.00 5.38 5.97
N LEU A 119 1.50 6.09 4.96
CA LEU A 119 0.20 6.78 5.02
C LEU A 119 -0.95 5.81 5.31
N VAL A 120 -0.98 4.65 4.65
CA VAL A 120 -2.01 3.64 4.89
C VAL A 120 -1.94 3.10 6.33
N THR A 121 -0.74 2.80 6.83
CA THR A 121 -0.55 2.39 8.23
C THR A 121 -1.02 3.48 9.19
N LEU A 122 -0.66 4.73 8.95
CA LEU A 122 -1.05 5.87 9.76
C LEU A 122 -2.57 6.02 9.83
N VAL A 123 -3.27 5.93 8.69
CA VAL A 123 -4.73 5.99 8.64
C VAL A 123 -5.36 4.85 9.44
N SER A 124 -4.82 3.64 9.32
CA SER A 124 -5.28 2.50 10.14
C SER A 124 -5.03 2.74 11.63
N GLU A 125 -3.88 3.28 12.01
CA GLU A 125 -3.58 3.66 13.40
C GLU A 125 -4.50 4.78 13.90
N PHE A 126 -4.83 5.74 13.05
CA PHE A 126 -5.71 6.88 13.37
C PHE A 126 -7.16 6.44 13.59
N LEU A 127 -7.65 5.49 12.78
CA LEU A 127 -8.99 4.91 12.90
C LEU A 127 -9.12 4.01 14.14
N THR A 128 -8.05 3.34 14.55
CA THR A 128 -8.05 2.39 15.68
C THR A 128 -7.67 3.02 17.02
N LYS A 129 -6.74 3.98 17.04
CA LYS A 129 -6.24 4.63 18.25
C LYS A 129 -7.02 5.91 18.50
N GLY A 130 -7.85 5.93 19.55
CA GLY A 130 -8.68 7.06 19.97
C GLY A 130 -7.90 8.31 20.40
N ALA A 131 -7.65 8.49 21.70
CA ALA A 131 -7.15 9.77 22.25
C ALA A 131 -5.69 10.18 21.90
N ARG A 132 -4.92 9.37 21.14
CA ARG A 132 -3.53 9.66 20.75
C ARG A 132 -3.40 10.09 19.28
N ARG A 133 -4.29 10.97 18.82
CA ARG A 133 -4.37 11.37 17.40
C ARG A 133 -3.51 12.57 17.01
N ALA A 134 -3.17 13.45 17.95
CA ALA A 134 -2.36 14.64 17.62
C ALA A 134 -0.98 14.29 17.00
N PRO A 135 -0.20 13.33 17.54
CA PRO A 135 1.06 12.93 16.91
C PRO A 135 0.89 12.29 15.53
N LEU A 136 -0.25 11.61 15.30
CA LEU A 136 -0.56 11.02 14.00
C LEU A 136 -0.92 12.08 12.95
N LEU A 137 -1.52 13.20 13.38
CA LEU A 137 -1.80 14.34 12.49
C LEU A 137 -0.50 15.02 12.06
N ASP A 138 0.44 15.23 12.99
CA ASP A 138 1.74 15.82 12.66
C ASP A 138 2.52 14.94 11.69
N GLU A 139 2.54 13.62 11.94
CA GLU A 139 3.18 12.68 11.02
C GLU A 139 2.51 12.64 9.64
N ALA A 140 1.18 12.75 9.56
CA ALA A 140 0.47 12.81 8.29
C ALA A 140 0.86 14.05 7.47
N LYS A 141 1.07 15.19 8.15
CA LYS A 141 1.55 16.42 7.51
C LYS A 141 3.00 16.29 7.02
N ASP A 142 3.86 15.62 7.77
CA ASP A 142 5.24 15.36 7.35
C ASP A 142 5.31 14.46 6.10
N ILE A 143 4.43 13.44 6.04
CA ILE A 143 4.27 12.60 4.84
C ILE A 143 3.73 13.44 3.68
N ALA A 144 2.75 14.31 3.92
CA ALA A 144 2.19 15.20 2.91
C ALA A 144 3.25 16.14 2.32
N ARG A 145 4.09 16.74 3.18
CA ARG A 145 5.23 17.58 2.78
C ARG A 145 6.21 16.81 1.90
N SER A 146 6.57 15.61 2.33
CA SER A 146 7.47 14.73 1.57
C SER A 146 6.91 14.40 0.18
N TYR A 147 5.60 14.18 0.07
CA TYR A 147 4.93 13.99 -1.22
C TYR A 147 4.95 15.27 -2.08
N GLY A 148 4.63 16.43 -1.50
CA GLY A 148 4.59 17.71 -2.21
C GLY A 148 5.94 18.08 -2.80
N GLU A 149 6.99 18.02 -1.98
CA GLU A 149 8.37 18.29 -2.39
C GLU A 149 8.83 17.33 -3.50
N ARG A 150 8.59 16.02 -3.34
CA ARG A 150 9.05 15.00 -4.29
C ARG A 150 8.35 15.15 -5.65
N LEU A 151 7.01 15.26 -5.65
CA LEU A 151 6.25 15.37 -6.90
C LEU A 151 6.59 16.66 -7.66
N ALA A 152 6.83 17.77 -6.94
CA ALA A 152 7.27 19.02 -7.56
C ALA A 152 8.69 18.90 -8.15
N GLN A 153 9.64 18.28 -7.43
CA GLN A 153 11.00 18.02 -7.93
C GLN A 153 11.02 17.12 -9.16
N ASP A 154 10.14 16.12 -9.19
CA ASP A 154 9.99 15.19 -10.31
C ASP A 154 9.26 15.84 -11.50
N GLY A 155 8.72 17.06 -11.33
CA GLY A 155 8.03 17.82 -12.38
C GLY A 155 6.62 17.32 -12.69
N VAL A 156 6.00 16.60 -11.75
CA VAL A 156 4.62 16.15 -11.86
C VAL A 156 3.71 17.36 -11.68
N GLY A 157 2.80 17.62 -12.63
CA GLY A 157 1.93 18.79 -12.54
C GLY A 157 0.94 18.70 -11.35
N LEU A 158 0.61 19.85 -10.75
CA LEU A 158 -0.33 19.94 -9.63
C LEU A 158 -1.65 19.20 -9.88
N ARG A 159 -2.20 19.31 -11.11
CA ARG A 159 -3.42 18.61 -11.52
C ARG A 159 -3.30 17.09 -11.31
N ASP A 160 -2.20 16.50 -11.77
CA ASP A 160 -1.97 15.05 -11.73
C ASP A 160 -1.69 14.59 -10.29
N ALA A 161 -1.00 15.40 -9.51
CA ALA A 161 -0.84 15.16 -8.08
C ALA A 161 -2.19 15.18 -7.32
N MET A 162 -3.09 16.11 -7.68
CA MET A 162 -4.45 16.18 -7.11
C MET A 162 -5.34 15.03 -7.56
N GLU A 163 -5.21 14.56 -8.80
CA GLU A 163 -5.84 13.31 -9.22
C GLU A 163 -5.31 12.12 -8.42
N GLY A 164 -4.01 12.06 -8.14
CA GLY A 164 -3.43 11.04 -7.27
C GLY A 164 -3.99 11.07 -5.86
N PHE A 165 -4.02 12.24 -5.24
CA PHE A 165 -4.61 12.41 -3.92
C PHE A 165 -6.07 11.94 -3.86
N THR A 166 -6.92 12.42 -4.77
CA THR A 166 -8.34 12.07 -4.80
C THR A 166 -8.56 10.58 -5.08
N PHE A 167 -7.71 9.97 -5.91
CA PHE A 167 -7.70 8.53 -6.16
C PHE A 167 -7.46 7.72 -4.88
N PHE A 168 -6.40 8.07 -4.12
CA PHE A 168 -6.07 7.37 -2.88
C PHE A 168 -7.09 7.64 -1.78
N ARG A 169 -7.54 8.90 -1.61
CA ARG A 169 -8.56 9.28 -0.63
C ARG A 169 -9.81 8.41 -0.77
N LYS A 170 -10.36 8.32 -1.99
CA LYS A 170 -11.55 7.50 -2.25
C LYS A 170 -11.34 6.03 -1.89
N ALA A 171 -10.15 5.46 -2.14
CA ALA A 171 -9.86 4.08 -1.77
C ALA A 171 -9.80 3.88 -0.24
N LEU A 172 -9.30 4.87 0.50
CA LEU A 172 -9.26 4.84 1.97
C LEU A 172 -10.67 5.02 2.55
N ASP A 173 -11.47 5.96 2.05
CA ASP A 173 -12.84 6.20 2.49
C ASP A 173 -13.71 4.95 2.33
N GLU A 174 -13.64 4.29 1.16
CA GLU A 174 -14.35 3.04 0.91
C GLU A 174 -13.91 1.91 1.87
N THR A 175 -12.63 1.90 2.24
CA THR A 175 -12.08 0.91 3.18
C THR A 175 -12.58 1.14 4.59
N ALA A 176 -12.55 2.39 5.06
CA ALA A 176 -13.04 2.76 6.37
C ALA A 176 -14.54 2.47 6.50
N MET A 177 -15.33 2.77 5.46
CA MET A 177 -16.77 2.51 5.45
C MET A 177 -17.09 1.01 5.47
N GLU A 178 -16.36 0.20 4.69
CA GLU A 178 -16.52 -1.26 4.70
C GLU A 178 -16.20 -1.85 6.08
N GLU A 179 -15.13 -1.38 6.73
CA GLU A 179 -14.77 -1.84 8.06
C GLU A 179 -15.82 -1.44 9.11
N ALA A 180 -16.34 -0.21 9.02
CA ALA A 180 -17.37 0.28 9.91
C ALA A 180 -18.67 -0.55 9.83
N GLN A 181 -19.05 -0.98 8.62
CA GLN A 181 -20.18 -1.90 8.41
C GLN A 181 -19.91 -3.30 8.96
N ARG A 182 -18.67 -3.80 8.85
CA ARG A 182 -18.30 -5.13 9.38
C ARG A 182 -18.30 -5.20 10.90
N THR A 183 -18.07 -4.07 11.57
CA THR A 183 -17.93 -3.98 13.03
C THR A 183 -19.22 -3.64 13.76
N ASP A 184 -20.36 -3.59 13.05
CA ASP A 184 -21.70 -3.28 13.60
C ASP A 184 -21.72 -1.98 14.43
N LEU A 185 -21.01 -0.95 13.95
CA LEU A 185 -20.97 0.35 14.61
C LEU A 185 -22.31 1.08 14.50
N SER A 186 -22.65 1.86 15.53
CA SER A 186 -23.80 2.75 15.47
C SER A 186 -23.61 3.84 14.41
N THR A 187 -24.71 4.33 13.84
CA THR A 187 -24.71 5.40 12.83
C THR A 187 -23.91 6.63 13.31
N ASP A 188 -24.09 7.04 14.57
CA ASP A 188 -23.36 8.19 15.14
C ASP A 188 -21.85 7.95 15.16
N LYS A 189 -21.42 6.72 15.44
CA LYS A 189 -19.99 6.37 15.45
C LYS A 189 -19.39 6.32 14.05
N VAL A 190 -20.17 5.87 13.07
CA VAL A 190 -19.77 5.91 11.64
C VAL A 190 -19.59 7.35 11.18
N LEU A 191 -20.52 8.24 11.53
CA LEU A 191 -20.45 9.67 11.19
C LEU A 191 -19.23 10.33 11.84
N GLU A 192 -18.96 10.06 13.12
CA GLU A 192 -17.79 10.58 13.82
C GLU A 192 -16.47 10.12 13.16
N LEU A 193 -16.37 8.84 12.78
CA LEU A 193 -15.19 8.31 12.08
C LEU A 193 -15.02 8.92 10.69
N TRP A 194 -16.12 9.14 9.98
CA TRP A 194 -16.09 9.74 8.65
C TRP A 194 -15.68 11.21 8.69
N GLU A 195 -16.19 11.98 9.65
CA GLU A 195 -15.77 13.38 9.88
C GLU A 195 -14.28 13.46 10.23
N GLN A 196 -13.80 12.55 11.09
CA GLN A 196 -12.40 12.48 11.49
C GLN A 196 -11.48 12.14 10.31
N LEU A 197 -11.85 11.15 9.49
CA LEU A 197 -11.08 10.78 8.31
C LEU A 197 -11.06 11.90 7.26
N SER A 198 -12.20 12.55 7.04
CA SER A 198 -12.32 13.68 6.12
C SER A 198 -11.45 14.85 6.57
N GLY A 199 -11.50 15.21 7.85
CA GLY A 199 -10.65 16.27 8.41
C GLY A 199 -9.15 15.97 8.31
N LEU A 200 -8.75 14.71 8.52
CA LEU A 200 -7.36 14.28 8.30
C LEU A 200 -6.96 14.44 6.82
N ALA A 201 -7.80 13.99 5.89
CA ALA A 201 -7.53 14.09 4.46
C ALA A 201 -7.42 15.55 4.01
N ASP A 202 -8.29 16.44 4.49
CA ASP A 202 -8.27 17.86 4.15
C ASP A 202 -6.99 18.55 4.66
N GLN A 203 -6.54 18.23 5.89
CA GLN A 203 -5.27 18.75 6.42
C GLN A 203 -4.07 18.26 5.60
N VAL A 204 -4.06 16.98 5.22
CA VAL A 204 -3.01 16.41 4.34
C VAL A 204 -3.01 17.11 2.99
N LEU A 205 -4.19 17.37 2.41
CA LEU A 205 -4.34 18.04 1.12
C LEU A 205 -3.78 19.46 1.13
N ILE A 206 -4.11 20.23 2.17
CA ILE A 206 -3.62 21.61 2.34
C ILE A 206 -2.10 21.61 2.49
N SER A 207 -1.55 20.81 3.42
CA SER A 207 -0.10 20.75 3.64
C SER A 207 0.66 20.23 2.42
N PHE A 208 0.07 19.31 1.66
CA PHE A 208 0.61 18.88 0.37
C PHE A 208 0.66 20.05 -0.64
N ALA A 209 -0.43 20.80 -0.79
CA ALA A 209 -0.53 21.88 -1.77
C ALA A 209 0.43 23.04 -1.46
N GLU A 210 0.55 23.43 -0.19
CA GLU A 210 1.49 24.46 0.27
C GLU A 210 2.93 24.09 -0.10
N THR A 211 3.34 22.87 0.25
CA THR A 211 4.71 22.39 0.06
C THR A 211 5.05 22.12 -1.40
N PHE A 212 4.07 21.66 -2.19
CA PHE A 212 4.21 21.52 -3.64
C PHE A 212 4.46 22.89 -4.31
N GLN A 213 3.69 23.91 -3.96
CA GLN A 213 3.85 25.27 -4.51
C GLN A 213 5.18 25.91 -4.10
N GLU A 214 5.61 25.74 -2.85
CA GLU A 214 6.91 26.18 -2.37
C GLU A 214 8.05 25.51 -3.15
N ALA A 215 7.97 24.20 -3.36
CA ALA A 215 8.98 23.44 -4.09
C ALA A 215 9.04 23.83 -5.58
N GLU A 216 7.91 24.09 -6.24
CA GLU A 216 7.89 24.62 -7.62
C GLU A 216 8.56 25.99 -7.71
N THR A 217 8.34 26.86 -6.71
CA THR A 217 8.88 28.23 -6.70
C THR A 217 10.41 28.24 -6.50
N HIS A 218 10.95 27.26 -5.77
CA HIS A 218 12.38 27.13 -5.48
C HIS A 218 13.12 26.20 -6.45
N SER A 219 12.41 25.53 -7.36
CA SER A 219 13.04 24.70 -8.40
C SER A 219 13.63 25.63 -9.47
N PRO A 220 14.96 25.63 -9.69
CA PRO A 220 15.56 26.50 -10.70
C PRO A 220 14.95 26.15 -12.06
N ALA A 221 14.42 27.17 -12.75
CA ALA A 221 13.76 27.03 -14.04
C ALA A 221 14.57 26.07 -14.94
N ARG A 222 13.95 24.94 -15.32
CA ARG A 222 14.51 24.02 -16.32
C ARG A 222 14.71 24.83 -17.61
N ALA A 223 15.97 25.16 -17.89
CA ALA A 223 16.43 25.77 -19.14
C ALA A 223 16.42 24.76 -20.28
#